data_AF-A0A6G1C886-F1
#
_entry.id   AF-A0A6G1C886-F1
#
_cell.length_a   1.000
_cell.length_b   1.000
_cell.length_c   1.000
_cell.angle_alpha   90.00
_cell.angle_beta   90.00
_cell.angle_gamma   90.00
#
_symmetry.space_group_name_H-M   'P 1'
#
loop_
_entity.id
_entity.type
_entity.pdbx_description
1 polymer ?
#
loop_
_entity_poly.entity_id
_entity_poly.type
_entity_poly.pdbx_seq_one_letter_code
_entity_poly.pdbx_strand_id
1 'polypeptide(L)'
;MTRHPVTYVPGLHRIFDEVLLYAAETMQMDVLHVDIDVSDCRISVYNNGEGIPVELHQEEGVYLPEIIFGHLVTTTNYDDTLNIKLAKVFSTEFIV
;
A
#
# COMPACT_ATOMS: atom_id res chain seq x y z
N MET A 1 -2.67 27.38 -2.68
CA MET A 1 -1.46 26.69 -2.18
C MET A 1 -0.35 27.71 -1.99
N THR A 2 0.29 27.72 -0.82
CA THR A 2 1.49 28.54 -0.53
C THR A 2 2.74 27.66 -0.61
N ARG A 3 3.89 28.27 -0.91
CA ARG A 3 5.18 27.56 -0.96
C ARG A 3 5.99 27.92 0.27
N HIS A 4 6.42 26.91 1.00
CA HIS A 4 7.30 27.05 2.15
C HIS A 4 8.46 26.05 2.03
N PRO A 5 9.68 26.43 2.44
CA PRO A 5 10.75 25.46 2.60
C PRO A 5 10.36 24.48 3.72
N VAL A 6 10.50 23.18 3.44
CA VAL A 6 10.22 22.10 4.39
C VAL A 6 11.40 21.14 4.46
N THR A 7 11.58 20.52 5.63
CA THR A 7 12.54 19.42 5.83
C THR A 7 11.74 18.16 6.07
N TYR A 8 12.02 17.11 5.31
CA TYR A 8 11.35 15.82 5.43
C TYR A 8 12.28 14.70 4.94
N VAL A 9 11.90 13.45 5.23
CA VAL A 9 12.62 12.26 4.76
C VAL A 9 11.99 11.80 3.44
N PRO A 10 12.71 11.85 2.30
CA PRO A 10 12.12 11.48 1.00
C PRO A 10 11.62 10.03 0.93
N GLY A 11 12.32 9.10 1.60
CA GLY A 11 11.91 7.70 1.64
C GLY A 11 10.57 7.49 2.34
N LEU A 12 10.32 8.19 3.46
CA LEU A 12 9.05 8.13 4.19
C LEU A 12 7.90 8.70 3.35
N HIS A 13 8.14 9.84 2.69
CA HIS A 13 7.17 10.42 1.77
C HIS A 13 6.83 9.45 0.63
N ARG A 14 7.85 8.79 0.06
CA ARG A 14 7.65 7.85 -1.04
C ARG A 14 6.82 6.64 -0.63
N ILE A 15 7.14 5.95 0.47
CA ILE A 15 6.36 4.77 0.85
C ILE A 15 4.89 5.10 1.18
N PHE A 16 4.62 6.30 1.69
CA PHE A 16 3.26 6.80 1.87
C PHE A 16 2.56 7.01 0.52
N ASP A 17 3.24 7.68 -0.42
CA ASP A 17 2.71 7.98 -1.76
C ASP A 17 2.36 6.71 -2.53
N GLU A 18 3.19 5.67 -2.46
CA GLU A 18 2.96 4.40 -3.17
C GLU A 18 1.73 3.64 -2.60
N VAL A 19 1.49 3.68 -1.28
CA VAL A 19 0.28 3.09 -0.68
C VAL A 19 -0.97 3.87 -1.11
N LEU A 20 -0.87 5.21 -1.13
CA LEU A 20 -1.96 6.07 -1.54
C LEU A 20 -2.31 5.87 -3.02
N LEU A 21 -1.30 5.82 -3.89
CA LEU A 21 -1.45 5.58 -5.33
C LEU A 21 -2.09 4.21 -5.58
N TYR A 22 -1.59 3.16 -4.92
CA TYR A 22 -2.16 1.83 -5.02
C TYR A 22 -3.65 1.82 -4.66
N ALA A 23 -4.02 2.41 -3.52
CA ALA A 23 -5.41 2.48 -3.07
C ALA A 23 -6.29 3.30 -4.02
N ALA A 24 -5.73 4.30 -4.71
CA ALA A 24 -6.47 5.17 -5.60
C ALA A 24 -6.65 4.64 -7.03
N GLU A 25 -5.73 3.82 -7.50
CA GLU A 25 -5.69 3.38 -8.91
C GLU A 25 -6.19 1.95 -9.13
N THR A 26 -6.08 1.06 -8.13
CA THR A 26 -6.40 -0.36 -8.35
C THR A 26 -7.88 -0.66 -8.49
N MET A 27 -8.77 0.20 -7.98
CA MET A 27 -10.20 -0.08 -7.96
C MET A 27 -11.00 1.17 -8.27
N GLN A 28 -12.10 0.98 -9.00
CA GLN A 28 -13.11 2.02 -9.10
C GLN A 28 -13.75 2.20 -7.72
N MET A 29 -13.61 3.40 -7.17
CA MET A 29 -14.00 3.73 -5.80
C MET A 29 -14.69 5.09 -5.75
N ASP A 30 -15.52 5.30 -4.73
CA ASP A 30 -16.17 6.58 -4.45
C ASP A 30 -15.58 7.27 -3.20
N VAL A 31 -14.94 6.49 -2.32
CA VAL A 31 -14.42 6.94 -1.04
C VAL A 31 -12.99 6.48 -0.87
N LEU A 32 -12.11 7.42 -0.57
CA LEU A 32 -10.75 7.21 -0.11
C LEU A 32 -10.58 7.97 1.22
N HIS A 33 -10.18 7.27 2.27
CA HIS A 33 -9.94 7.83 3.59
C HIS A 33 -8.48 7.60 4.00
N VAL A 34 -7.84 8.66 4.49
CA VAL A 34 -6.47 8.61 4.99
C VAL A 34 -6.47 9.12 6.42
N ASP A 35 -6.07 8.25 7.34
CA ASP A 35 -5.84 8.56 8.76
C ASP A 35 -4.34 8.59 9.02
N ILE A 36 -3.88 9.65 9.71
CA ILE A 36 -2.48 9.80 10.12
C ILE A 36 -2.46 10.08 11.61
N ASP A 37 -2.12 9.05 12.38
CA ASP A 37 -1.94 9.14 13.82
C ASP A 37 -0.45 9.28 14.15
N VAL A 38 -0.06 10.51 14.51
CA VAL A 38 1.33 10.83 14.87
C VAL A 38 1.72 10.26 16.23
N SER A 39 0.77 10.14 17.16
CA SER A 39 1.02 9.54 18.49
C SER A 39 1.35 8.06 18.38
N ASP A 40 0.60 7.36 17.55
CA ASP A 40 0.74 5.91 17.35
C ASP A 40 1.72 5.56 16.22
N CYS A 41 2.32 6.56 15.55
CA CYS A 41 3.15 6.39 14.36
C CYS A 41 2.45 5.54 13.28
N ARG A 42 1.13 5.72 13.11
CA ARG A 42 0.29 4.90 12.23
C ARG A 42 -0.25 5.73 11.07
N ILE A 43 -0.18 5.17 9.88
CA ILE A 43 -0.90 5.66 8.71
C ILE A 43 -1.87 4.57 8.28
N SER A 44 -3.12 4.94 8.00
CA SER A 44 -4.13 4.01 7.49
C SER A 44 -4.77 4.58 6.23
N VAL A 45 -4.78 3.80 5.17
CA VAL A 45 -5.41 4.15 3.89
C VAL A 45 -6.53 3.17 3.63
N TYR A 46 -7.74 3.68 3.49
CA TYR A 46 -8.94 2.88 3.25
C TYR A 46 -9.60 3.36 1.95
N ASN A 47 -10.00 2.41 1.10
CA ASN A 47 -10.89 2.67 -0.03
C ASN A 47 -12.10 1.72 0.01
N ASN A 48 -13.21 2.13 -0.61
CA ASN A 48 -14.45 1.33 -0.67
C ASN A 48 -14.64 0.58 -2.00
N GLY A 49 -13.57 0.32 -2.76
CA GLY A 49 -13.63 -0.43 -4.01
C GLY A 49 -13.98 -1.91 -3.82
N GLU A 50 -13.99 -2.67 -4.92
CA GLU A 50 -14.39 -4.09 -4.97
C GLU A 50 -13.55 -5.03 -4.08
N GLY A 51 -12.40 -4.56 -3.59
CA GLY A 51 -11.49 -5.32 -2.74
C GLY A 51 -10.63 -6.31 -3.51
N ILE A 52 -9.66 -6.90 -2.83
CA ILE A 52 -8.83 -7.98 -3.38
C ILE A 52 -9.53 -9.30 -3.09
N PRO A 53 -9.68 -10.21 -4.07
CA PRO A 53 -10.27 -11.53 -3.84
C PRO A 53 -9.54 -12.30 -2.74
N VAL A 54 -10.30 -12.84 -1.78
CA VAL A 54 -9.76 -13.68 -0.70
C VAL A 54 -9.82 -15.14 -1.13
N GLU A 55 -8.92 -15.50 -2.04
CA GLU A 55 -8.88 -16.82 -2.67
C GLU A 55 -7.48 -17.43 -2.57
N LEU A 56 -7.43 -18.77 -2.51
CA LEU A 56 -6.18 -19.52 -2.47
C LEU A 56 -5.61 -19.65 -3.89
N HIS A 57 -4.40 -19.13 -4.12
CA HIS A 57 -3.70 -19.30 -5.39
C HIS A 57 -3.13 -20.72 -5.47
N GLN A 58 -3.67 -21.54 -6.37
CA GLN A 58 -3.40 -22.98 -6.38
C GLN A 58 -1.93 -23.36 -6.62
N GLU A 59 -1.19 -22.56 -7.39
CA GLU A 59 0.22 -22.84 -7.71
C GLU A 59 1.16 -22.53 -6.53
N GLU A 60 0.87 -21.47 -5.78
CA GLU A 60 1.74 -20.95 -4.70
C GLU A 60 1.28 -21.44 -3.32
N GLY A 61 0.05 -21.96 -3.19
CA GLY A 61 -0.49 -22.50 -1.95
C GLY A 61 -0.75 -21.46 -0.86
N VAL A 62 -0.85 -20.18 -1.23
CA VAL A 62 -1.09 -19.03 -0.34
C VAL A 62 -2.25 -18.17 -0.85
N TYR A 63 -2.79 -17.30 0.00
CA TYR A 63 -3.90 -16.42 -0.38
C TYR A 63 -3.43 -15.27 -1.28
N LEU A 64 -4.30 -14.80 -2.18
CA LEU A 64 -3.97 -13.73 -3.11
C LEU A 64 -3.49 -12.41 -2.44
N PRO A 65 -4.06 -11.93 -1.31
CA PRO A 65 -3.51 -10.79 -0.58
C PRO A 65 -2.06 -11.02 -0.10
N GLU A 66 -1.73 -12.24 0.31
CA GLU A 66 -0.37 -12.60 0.73
C GLU A 66 0.60 -12.60 -0.46
N ILE A 67 0.17 -12.99 -1.65
CA ILE A 67 1.00 -12.87 -2.86
C ILE A 67 1.29 -11.40 -3.15
N ILE A 68 0.26 -10.56 -3.15
CA ILE A 68 0.35 -9.15 -3.54
C ILE A 68 1.21 -8.36 -2.55
N PHE A 69 1.01 -8.53 -1.24
CA PHE A 69 1.69 -7.73 -0.21
C PHE A 69 2.83 -8.46 0.50
N GLY A 70 2.88 -9.79 0.39
CA GLY A 70 3.76 -10.65 1.18
C GLY A 70 5.12 -10.92 0.54
N HIS A 71 5.13 -11.21 -0.77
CA HIS A 71 6.31 -11.71 -1.47
C HIS A 71 6.94 -10.63 -2.35
N LEU A 72 8.23 -10.30 -2.11
CA LEU A 72 8.97 -9.28 -2.85
C LEU A 72 8.95 -9.49 -4.37
N VAL A 73 9.04 -10.75 -4.81
CA VAL A 73 8.96 -11.14 -6.22
C VAL A 73 7.67 -11.91 -6.42
N THR A 74 6.78 -11.38 -7.26
CA THR A 74 5.60 -12.09 -7.75
C THR A 74 5.77 -12.32 -9.24
N THR A 75 5.43 -13.51 -9.72
CA THR A 75 5.54 -13.91 -11.14
C THR A 75 4.61 -13.11 -12.06
N THR A 76 3.64 -12.41 -11.48
CA THR A 76 2.74 -11.50 -12.19
C THR A 76 3.42 -10.14 -12.35
N ASN A 77 3.66 -9.73 -13.59
CA ASN A 77 4.26 -8.45 -14.02
C ASN A 77 3.39 -7.21 -13.70
N TYR A 78 2.85 -7.08 -12.50
CA TYR A 78 2.29 -5.81 -12.05
C TYR A 78 3.42 -4.99 -11.43
N ASP A 79 4.08 -4.19 -12.26
CA ASP A 79 5.19 -3.29 -11.87
C ASP A 79 4.81 -2.44 -10.64
N ASP A 80 3.53 -2.07 -10.52
CA ASP A 80 2.96 -1.28 -9.42
C ASP A 80 2.95 -2.02 -8.07
N THR A 81 2.97 -3.36 -8.06
CA THR A 81 2.99 -4.14 -6.81
C THR A 81 4.35 -4.15 -6.11
N LEU A 82 5.44 -3.87 -6.83
CA LEU A 82 6.77 -3.82 -6.20
C LEU A 82 6.85 -2.65 -5.21
N ASN A 83 6.21 -1.53 -5.54
CA ASN A 83 6.33 -0.32 -4.75
C ASN A 83 5.58 -0.39 -3.41
N ILE A 84 4.39 -0.99 -3.37
CA ILE A 84 3.67 -1.18 -2.11
C ILE A 84 4.39 -2.16 -1.17
N LYS A 85 5.13 -3.13 -1.72
CA LYS A 85 5.97 -4.04 -0.92
C LYS A 85 7.13 -3.31 -0.23
N LEU A 86 7.63 -2.21 -0.80
CA LEU A 86 8.62 -1.37 -0.12
C LEU A 86 8.02 -0.73 1.14
N ALA A 87 6.76 -0.29 1.11
CA ALA A 87 6.10 0.24 2.29
C ALA A 87 6.07 -0.79 3.43
N LYS A 88 5.81 -2.07 3.13
CA LYS A 88 5.94 -3.16 4.11
C LYS A 88 7.35 -3.30 4.66
N VAL A 89 8.38 -3.32 3.80
CA VAL A 89 9.79 -3.49 4.22
C VAL A 89 10.25 -2.38 5.15
N PHE A 90 9.79 -1.15 4.93
CA PHE A 90 10.15 0.02 5.73
C PHE A 90 9.20 0.28 6.93
N SER A 91 8.22 -0.61 7.17
CA SER A 91 7.31 -0.51 8.30
C SER A 91 7.70 -1.49 9.41
N THR A 92 7.54 -1.09 10.67
CA THR A 92 7.66 -2.01 11.81
C THR A 92 6.46 -2.97 11.90
N GLU A 93 5.31 -2.53 11.39
CA GLU A 93 4.06 -3.29 11.29
C GLU A 93 3.33 -2.88 10.01
N PHE A 94 2.81 -3.84 9.25
CA PHE A 94 2.06 -3.61 8.01
C PHE A 94 0.86 -4.56 7.96
N ILE A 95 -0.34 -4.00 7.91
CA ILE A 95 -1.61 -4.72 8.02
C ILE A 95 -2.43 -4.47 6.75
N VAL A 96 -3.05 -5.53 6.23
CA VAL A 96 -3.91 -5.54 5.04
C VAL A 96 -5.15 -6.38 5.28
#